data_AF-A0A6J7TQ96-F1
#
_entry.id   AF-A0A6J7TQ96-F1
#
_cell.length_a   1.000
_cell.length_b   1.000
_cell.length_c   1.000
_cell.angle_alpha   90.00
_cell.angle_beta   90.00
_cell.angle_gamma   90.00
#
_symmetry.space_group_name_H-M   'P 1'
#
loop_
_entity.id
_entity.type
_entity.pdbx_description
1 polymer ?
#
loop_
_entity_poly.entity_id
_entity_poly.type
_entity_poly.pdbx_seq_one_letter_code
_entity_poly.pdbx_strand_id
1 'polypeptide(L)'
;MEHTPDRILAEPGAGLQSLEPRLRSLLPAELYAPVWLQPDAEGLQRVFVHLRTLLRILYDQMPSHVADDPPPTASTRHEWQSGTLMFTDLAGFTPFIEANATSGPEGIELVHNVLNRYLSAMIEVFGHAGGNLLEFTGDALLVRFASDDRGDDTRRAINAGLRMQRAMEQFRAIETPSGTATFGMRVGIHVGEFLAADVGTPRRRDHVLFGESVRCTKEAEGAGHVGRVCLTMEASRRAGERFRVEQIDNDHCLVIDDLTDSELGYYDLNPQVRRPRNPMLLDRSIPALVEEIGNSLDLVEPLATYMPRPLLEAMVETAQNRRIPMEMSEPVVMFVKIEGFDSGLEAASDAVVHLRVQAFSSLFARVDAAAAARGGMLRRVTYQATGSDMLVCFGVLNSHTDDPKRAAATALLVGEIVSDVLTALDGSLETSVTFRIGMADGPVFAGEMGVHLGRREFNLVGDPVNVAARLAAKAPPGSIFVAAELAQRLASGFTVESRGQMSLKGKADAAEIFELIENRT
;
A
#
# COMPACT_ATOMS: atom_id res chain seq x y z
N MET A 1 33.53 -51.09 -35.27
CA MET A 1 32.87 -51.17 -33.95
C MET A 1 32.82 -49.75 -33.41
N GLU A 2 31.88 -48.99 -33.96
CA GLU A 2 31.64 -47.59 -33.63
C GLU A 2 30.80 -47.55 -32.35
N HIS A 3 31.29 -46.83 -31.34
CA HIS A 3 30.50 -46.48 -30.16
C HIS A 3 30.10 -45.01 -30.28
N THR A 4 28.89 -44.79 -30.77
CA THR A 4 28.16 -43.55 -30.59
C THR A 4 27.64 -43.52 -29.15
N PRO A 5 27.90 -42.48 -28.34
CA PRO A 5 27.15 -42.29 -27.11
C PRO A 5 25.82 -41.60 -27.46
N ASP A 6 24.73 -42.25 -27.10
CA ASP A 6 23.37 -41.72 -27.14
C ASP A 6 23.29 -40.37 -26.43
N ARG A 7 23.23 -39.30 -27.23
CA ARG A 7 22.64 -38.04 -26.80
C ARG A 7 21.14 -38.29 -26.71
N ILE A 8 20.65 -38.49 -25.48
CA ILE A 8 19.23 -38.37 -25.16
C ILE A 8 18.85 -36.92 -25.51
N LEU A 9 18.26 -36.72 -26.68
CA LEU A 9 17.49 -35.53 -26.99
C LEU A 9 16.29 -35.54 -26.03
N ALA A 10 16.38 -34.79 -24.95
CA ALA A 10 15.22 -34.49 -24.13
C ALA A 10 14.19 -33.83 -25.05
N GLU A 11 13.00 -34.44 -25.15
CA GLU A 11 11.92 -33.86 -25.91
C GLU A 11 11.63 -32.44 -25.38
N PRO A 12 11.48 -31.42 -26.25
CA PRO A 12 11.19 -30.04 -25.85
C PRO A 12 9.95 -29.88 -24.95
N GLY A 13 9.07 -30.90 -24.92
CA GLY A 13 7.85 -30.91 -24.12
C GLY A 13 8.05 -31.14 -22.62
N ALA A 14 9.08 -31.88 -22.19
CA ALA A 14 9.24 -32.23 -20.77
C ALA A 14 9.59 -31.00 -19.89
N GLY A 15 10.33 -30.04 -20.44
CA GLY A 15 10.68 -28.80 -19.74
C GLY A 15 9.50 -27.83 -19.61
N LEU A 16 8.80 -27.53 -20.71
CA LEU A 16 7.69 -26.57 -20.71
C LEU A 16 6.48 -27.07 -19.91
N GLN A 17 6.18 -28.37 -19.95
CA GLN A 17 5.09 -28.96 -19.16
C GLN A 17 5.31 -28.77 -17.65
N SER A 18 6.55 -28.79 -17.18
CA SER A 18 6.87 -28.55 -15.77
C SER A 18 6.57 -27.10 -15.32
N LEU A 19 6.56 -26.15 -16.25
CA LEU A 19 6.29 -24.74 -16.00
C LEU A 19 4.81 -24.37 -16.13
N GLU A 20 3.97 -25.24 -16.68
CA GLU A 20 2.55 -24.96 -16.93
C GLU A 20 1.76 -24.50 -15.70
N PRO A 21 1.88 -25.16 -14.53
CA PRO A 21 1.10 -24.76 -13.37
C PRO A 21 1.47 -23.37 -12.86
N ARG A 22 2.73 -22.96 -13.08
CA ARG A 22 3.31 -21.67 -12.70
C ARG A 22 2.87 -20.55 -13.64
N LEU A 23 2.82 -20.85 -14.94
CA LEU A 23 2.46 -19.88 -15.99
C LEU A 23 0.96 -19.59 -16.04
N ARG A 24 0.11 -20.52 -15.60
CA ARG A 24 -1.36 -20.41 -15.74
C ARG A 24 -1.95 -19.12 -15.18
N SER A 25 -1.46 -18.63 -14.04
CA SER A 25 -1.95 -17.38 -13.43
C SER A 25 -1.15 -16.14 -13.83
N LEU A 26 -0.13 -16.29 -14.67
CA LEU A 26 0.82 -15.24 -15.03
C LEU A 26 0.90 -14.98 -16.53
N LEU A 27 0.03 -15.63 -17.32
CA LEU A 27 -0.09 -15.40 -18.75
C LEU A 27 -1.52 -15.00 -19.10
N PRO A 28 -1.69 -13.99 -19.97
CA PRO A 28 -3.01 -13.67 -20.52
C PRO A 28 -3.48 -14.79 -21.42
N ALA A 29 -4.80 -14.93 -21.57
CA ALA A 29 -5.42 -15.99 -22.37
C ALA A 29 -4.86 -16.04 -23.81
N GLU A 30 -4.55 -14.88 -24.40
CA GLU A 30 -3.98 -14.72 -25.74
C GLU A 30 -2.57 -15.32 -25.90
N LEU A 31 -1.79 -15.42 -24.82
CA LEU A 31 -0.46 -16.04 -24.83
C LEU A 31 -0.52 -17.48 -24.34
N TYR A 32 -1.44 -17.78 -23.42
CA TYR A 32 -1.55 -19.10 -22.82
C TYR A 32 -1.98 -20.15 -23.83
N ALA A 33 -3.09 -19.98 -24.56
CA ALA A 33 -3.56 -21.06 -25.43
C ALA A 33 -2.57 -21.43 -26.57
N PRO A 34 -1.95 -20.47 -27.30
CA PRO A 34 -1.07 -20.81 -28.42
C PRO A 34 0.19 -21.61 -28.01
N VAL A 35 0.80 -21.28 -26.88
CA VAL A 35 2.06 -21.87 -26.43
C VAL A 35 1.93 -23.36 -26.12
N TRP A 36 0.73 -23.82 -25.75
CA TRP A 36 0.45 -25.23 -25.46
C TRP A 36 -0.04 -26.01 -26.68
N LEU A 37 -0.70 -25.33 -27.62
CA LEU A 37 -1.16 -25.96 -28.87
C LEU A 37 0.00 -26.16 -29.86
N GLN A 38 0.88 -25.16 -30.00
CA GLN A 38 2.02 -25.17 -30.91
C GLN A 38 3.20 -24.39 -30.29
N PRO A 39 4.03 -25.03 -29.45
CA PRO A 39 5.19 -24.37 -28.86
C PRO A 39 6.26 -24.11 -29.92
N ASP A 40 6.42 -22.85 -30.31
CA ASP A 40 7.49 -22.37 -31.18
C ASP A 40 8.36 -21.29 -30.47
N ALA A 41 9.49 -20.95 -31.08
CA ALA A 41 10.42 -19.97 -30.51
C ALA A 41 9.80 -18.57 -30.40
N GLU A 42 8.91 -18.19 -31.31
CA GLU A 42 8.26 -16.87 -31.31
C GLU A 42 7.27 -16.73 -30.17
N GLY A 43 6.40 -17.73 -29.97
CA GLY A 43 5.45 -17.79 -28.86
C GLY A 43 6.15 -17.79 -27.51
N LEU A 44 7.22 -18.59 -27.35
CA LEU A 44 8.02 -18.60 -26.12
C LEU A 44 8.75 -17.27 -25.90
N GLN A 45 9.24 -16.61 -26.95
CA GLN A 45 9.82 -15.28 -26.84
C GLN A 45 8.78 -14.24 -26.39
N ARG A 46 7.53 -14.33 -26.87
CA ARG A 46 6.43 -13.47 -26.40
C ARG A 46 6.11 -13.71 -24.92
N VAL A 47 6.12 -14.97 -24.46
CA VAL A 47 5.98 -15.32 -23.04
C VAL A 47 7.10 -14.70 -22.21
N PHE A 48 8.35 -14.86 -22.62
CA PHE A 48 9.50 -14.26 -21.94
C PHE A 48 9.37 -12.73 -21.85
N VAL A 49 9.03 -12.05 -22.96
CA VAL A 49 8.84 -10.60 -22.98
C VAL A 49 7.68 -10.16 -22.09
N HIS A 50 6.60 -10.94 -22.04
CA HIS A 50 5.47 -10.70 -21.16
C HIS A 50 5.89 -10.78 -19.69
N LEU A 51 6.51 -11.88 -19.25
CA LEU A 51 6.97 -12.06 -17.88
C LEU A 51 7.97 -10.97 -17.44
N ARG A 52 8.89 -10.59 -18.33
CA ARG A 52 9.82 -9.48 -18.07
C ARG A 52 9.09 -8.14 -17.88
N THR A 53 8.01 -7.92 -18.63
CA THR A 53 7.20 -6.71 -18.51
C THR A 53 6.37 -6.74 -17.21
N LEU A 54 5.79 -7.89 -16.88
CA LEU A 54 5.07 -8.12 -15.63
C LEU A 54 5.99 -7.93 -14.41
N LEU A 55 7.21 -8.46 -14.46
CA LEU A 55 8.24 -8.23 -13.43
C LEU A 55 8.46 -6.75 -13.17
N ARG A 56 8.58 -5.93 -14.23
CA ARG A 56 8.75 -4.48 -14.09
C ARG A 56 7.52 -3.82 -13.45
N ILE A 57 6.31 -4.23 -13.84
CA ILE A 57 5.07 -3.69 -13.28
C ILE A 57 4.99 -4.02 -11.78
N LEU A 58 5.22 -5.28 -11.40
CA LEU A 58 5.20 -5.73 -10.00
C LEU A 58 6.29 -5.03 -9.16
N TYR A 59 7.49 -4.88 -9.71
CA TYR A 59 8.59 -4.17 -9.05
C TYR A 59 8.21 -2.72 -8.71
N ASP A 60 7.57 -2.03 -9.65
CA ASP A 60 7.12 -0.64 -9.48
C ASP A 60 6.02 -0.49 -8.41
N GLN A 61 5.31 -1.57 -8.06
CA GLN A 61 4.21 -1.61 -7.08
C GLN A 61 4.66 -1.78 -5.62
N MET A 62 5.90 -2.21 -5.39
CA MET A 62 6.44 -2.47 -4.04
C MET A 62 7.45 -1.43 -3.61
N PRO A 63 7.78 -1.32 -2.31
CA PRO A 63 9.00 -0.68 -1.82
C PRO A 63 10.27 -1.36 -2.36
N SER A 64 11.40 -0.66 -2.43
CA SER A 64 12.63 -1.23 -3.02
C SER A 64 13.14 -2.45 -2.26
N HIS A 65 13.17 -2.39 -0.92
CA HIS A 65 13.68 -3.50 -0.12
C HIS A 65 12.87 -4.79 -0.29
N VAL A 66 11.55 -4.69 -0.48
CA VAL A 66 10.69 -5.84 -0.80
C VAL A 66 10.93 -6.35 -2.22
N ALA A 67 11.09 -5.42 -3.17
CA ALA A 67 11.23 -5.77 -4.59
C ALA A 67 12.61 -6.36 -4.93
N ASP A 68 13.65 -5.92 -4.24
CA ASP A 68 15.05 -6.33 -4.46
C ASP A 68 15.37 -7.68 -3.79
N ASP A 69 14.69 -7.99 -2.69
CA ASP A 69 14.88 -9.22 -1.91
C ASP A 69 13.54 -9.77 -1.37
N PRO A 70 12.63 -10.22 -2.27
CA PRO A 70 11.36 -10.76 -1.84
C PRO A 70 11.57 -12.07 -1.07
N PRO A 71 10.83 -12.30 0.03
CA PRO A 71 11.01 -13.48 0.86
C PRO A 71 10.66 -14.76 0.07
N PRO A 72 11.32 -15.89 0.38
CA PRO A 72 10.94 -17.19 -0.17
C PRO A 72 9.48 -17.52 0.15
N THR A 73 8.82 -18.24 -0.74
CA THR A 73 7.37 -18.45 -0.73
C THR A 73 6.84 -19.04 0.58
N ALA A 74 7.64 -19.73 1.40
CA ALA A 74 7.18 -20.55 2.54
C ALA A 74 7.34 -19.97 3.97
N SER A 75 7.97 -18.80 4.19
CA SER A 75 8.19 -18.28 5.55
C SER A 75 7.62 -16.87 5.77
N THR A 76 7.19 -16.57 7.00
CA THR A 76 7.07 -15.17 7.47
C THR A 76 8.47 -14.64 7.74
N ARG A 77 8.75 -13.43 7.25
CA ARG A 77 10.01 -12.73 7.50
C ARG A 77 9.69 -11.47 8.27
N HIS A 78 10.48 -11.17 9.30
CA HIS A 78 10.45 -9.86 9.94
C HIS A 78 11.87 -9.39 10.20
N GLU A 79 12.07 -8.08 10.13
CA GLU A 79 13.38 -7.45 10.26
C GLU A 79 13.23 -6.07 10.90
N TRP A 80 14.05 -5.80 11.92
CA TRP A 80 14.18 -4.46 12.48
C TRP A 80 14.97 -3.58 11.52
N GLN A 81 14.42 -2.43 11.18
CA GLN A 81 15.05 -1.44 10.33
C GLN A 81 15.23 -0.14 11.10
N SER A 82 16.42 0.45 10.97
CA SER A 82 16.76 1.73 11.59
C SER A 82 16.87 2.83 10.52
N GLY A 83 16.47 4.05 10.87
CA GLY A 83 16.60 5.20 9.99
C GLY A 83 15.82 6.42 10.46
N THR A 84 15.83 7.45 9.61
CA THR A 84 14.95 8.60 9.74
C THR A 84 13.69 8.38 8.91
N LEU A 85 12.53 8.42 9.56
CA LEU A 85 11.23 8.34 8.93
C LEU A 85 10.68 9.76 8.68
N MET A 86 10.01 9.93 7.56
CA MET A 86 9.28 11.14 7.19
C MET A 86 7.86 10.74 6.80
N PHE A 87 6.88 11.42 7.38
CA PHE A 87 5.48 11.32 6.99
C PHE A 87 5.00 12.67 6.47
N THR A 88 4.26 12.68 5.37
CA THR A 88 3.73 13.91 4.78
C THR A 88 2.25 13.83 4.54
N ASP A 89 1.51 14.91 4.76
CA ASP A 89 0.06 15.02 4.51
C ASP A 89 -0.21 16.18 3.54
N LEU A 90 -1.12 15.98 2.58
CA LEU A 90 -1.49 16.99 1.58
C LEU A 90 -2.72 17.79 2.06
N ALA A 91 -2.45 18.90 2.73
CA ALA A 91 -3.48 19.80 3.21
C ALA A 91 -4.30 20.39 2.04
N GLY A 92 -5.62 20.32 2.15
CA GLY A 92 -6.57 20.81 1.14
C GLY A 92 -7.03 19.74 0.14
N PHE A 93 -6.43 18.55 0.15
CA PHE A 93 -6.78 17.50 -0.81
C PHE A 93 -8.12 16.82 -0.53
N THR A 94 -8.44 16.52 0.74
CA THR A 94 -9.74 15.90 1.03
C THR A 94 -10.94 16.77 0.62
N PRO A 95 -10.98 18.08 0.96
CA PRO A 95 -12.04 18.97 0.46
C PRO A 95 -12.08 19.04 -1.07
N PHE A 96 -10.91 18.95 -1.73
CA PHE A 96 -10.82 18.93 -3.18
C PHE A 96 -11.41 17.66 -3.81
N ILE A 97 -11.20 16.47 -3.22
CA ILE A 97 -11.91 15.25 -3.64
C ILE A 97 -13.42 15.45 -3.49
N GLU A 98 -13.88 15.89 -2.32
CA GLU A 98 -15.30 16.05 -2.00
C GLU A 98 -15.99 17.04 -2.96
N ALA A 99 -15.36 18.17 -3.28
CA ALA A 99 -15.89 19.17 -4.20
C ALA A 99 -15.98 18.71 -5.66
N ASN A 100 -15.13 17.74 -6.07
CA ASN A 100 -15.11 17.22 -7.43
C ASN A 100 -15.87 15.89 -7.59
N ALA A 101 -16.25 15.23 -6.49
CA ALA A 101 -17.03 13.98 -6.52
C ALA A 101 -18.39 14.14 -7.22
N THR A 102 -19.01 15.33 -7.14
CA THR A 102 -20.30 15.65 -7.78
C THR A 102 -20.18 16.01 -9.25
N SER A 103 -18.97 16.23 -9.75
CA SER A 103 -18.70 16.62 -11.14
C SER A 103 -18.55 15.42 -12.08
N GLY A 104 -18.89 14.21 -11.63
CA GLY A 104 -18.85 13.00 -12.45
C GLY A 104 -17.43 12.56 -12.83
N PRO A 105 -17.27 11.84 -13.95
CA PRO A 105 -15.99 11.30 -14.41
C PRO A 105 -14.89 12.37 -14.59
N GLU A 106 -15.23 13.55 -15.11
CA GLU A 106 -14.27 14.62 -15.40
C GLU A 106 -13.64 15.20 -14.12
N GLY A 107 -14.45 15.39 -13.07
CA GLY A 107 -13.95 15.86 -11.78
C GLY A 107 -12.99 14.86 -11.13
N ILE A 108 -13.29 13.58 -11.26
CA ILE A 108 -12.46 12.52 -10.73
C ILE A 108 -11.15 12.36 -11.52
N GLU A 109 -11.19 12.49 -12.85
CA GLU A 109 -9.98 12.50 -13.68
C GLU A 109 -9.07 13.70 -13.33
N LEU A 110 -9.66 14.88 -13.06
CA LEU A 110 -8.91 16.03 -12.56
C LEU A 110 -8.22 15.74 -11.23
N VAL A 111 -8.93 15.13 -10.27
CA VAL A 111 -8.36 14.73 -8.96
C VAL A 111 -7.18 13.78 -9.16
N HIS A 112 -7.33 12.76 -10.01
CA HIS A 112 -6.28 11.79 -10.34
C HIS A 112 -5.04 12.47 -10.93
N ASN A 113 -5.23 13.34 -11.92
CA ASN A 113 -4.15 14.04 -12.60
C ASN A 113 -3.37 14.96 -11.65
N VAL A 114 -4.07 15.69 -10.79
CA VAL A 114 -3.43 16.57 -9.78
C VAL A 114 -2.65 15.75 -8.76
N LEU A 115 -3.24 14.67 -8.25
CA LEU A 115 -2.59 13.78 -7.27
C LEU A 115 -1.32 13.15 -7.86
N ASN A 116 -1.38 12.63 -9.09
CA ASN A 116 -0.21 12.02 -9.72
C ASN A 116 0.91 13.02 -9.98
N ARG A 117 0.58 14.25 -10.38
CA ARG A 117 1.58 15.31 -10.53
C ARG A 117 2.24 15.65 -9.19
N TYR A 118 1.45 15.73 -8.11
CA TYR A 118 1.96 15.93 -6.75
C TYR A 118 2.88 14.79 -6.31
N LEU A 119 2.40 13.54 -6.35
CA LEU A 119 3.16 12.38 -5.92
C LEU A 119 4.46 12.26 -6.73
N SER A 120 4.40 12.52 -8.04
CA SER A 120 5.60 12.45 -8.90
C SER A 120 6.65 13.48 -8.49
N ALA A 121 6.25 14.73 -8.26
CA ALA A 121 7.16 15.78 -7.83
C ALA A 121 7.78 15.47 -6.46
N MET A 122 6.99 14.97 -5.50
CA MET A 122 7.49 14.64 -4.17
C MET A 122 8.44 13.43 -4.18
N ILE A 123 8.08 12.36 -4.91
CA ILE A 123 8.93 11.17 -5.09
C ILE A 123 10.27 11.53 -5.71
N GLU A 124 10.26 12.43 -6.69
CA GLU A 124 11.50 12.93 -7.27
C GLU A 124 12.37 13.66 -6.23
N VAL A 125 11.80 14.57 -5.43
CA VAL A 125 12.56 15.34 -4.44
C VAL A 125 13.21 14.44 -3.38
N PHE A 126 12.45 13.57 -2.71
CA PHE A 126 13.03 12.72 -1.66
C PHE A 126 13.86 11.58 -2.24
N GLY A 127 13.52 11.07 -3.42
CA GLY A 127 14.27 9.98 -4.07
C GLY A 127 15.70 10.40 -4.39
N HIS A 128 15.88 11.64 -4.86
CA HIS A 128 17.20 12.21 -5.06
C HIS A 128 18.00 12.39 -3.75
N ALA A 129 17.33 12.60 -2.62
CA ALA A 129 17.95 12.67 -1.30
C ALA A 129 18.20 11.29 -0.67
N GLY A 130 18.02 10.20 -1.41
CA GLY A 130 18.18 8.83 -0.92
C GLY A 130 17.01 8.31 -0.07
N GLY A 131 15.86 9.00 -0.10
CA GLY A 131 14.63 8.55 0.55
C GLY A 131 13.97 7.41 -0.23
N ASN A 132 13.49 6.40 0.49
CA ASN A 132 12.74 5.28 -0.07
C ASN A 132 11.28 5.35 0.37
N LEU A 133 10.34 5.27 -0.58
CA LEU A 133 8.92 5.25 -0.25
C LEU A 133 8.50 3.87 0.28
N LEU A 134 8.09 3.83 1.55
CA LEU A 134 7.58 2.62 2.19
C LEU A 134 6.09 2.42 1.85
N GLU A 135 5.28 3.47 1.98
CA GLU A 135 3.82 3.36 1.88
C GLU A 135 3.20 4.62 1.28
N PHE A 136 2.17 4.44 0.46
CA PHE A 136 1.19 5.48 0.16
C PHE A 136 0.00 5.29 1.10
N THR A 137 -0.34 6.31 1.88
CA THR A 137 -1.54 6.28 2.75
C THR A 137 -2.53 7.34 2.23
N GLY A 138 -3.27 6.99 1.18
CA GLY A 138 -4.12 7.96 0.47
C GLY A 138 -3.27 9.01 -0.26
N ASP A 139 -3.36 10.26 0.18
CA ASP A 139 -2.56 11.41 -0.28
C ASP A 139 -1.27 11.63 0.53
N ALA A 140 -1.08 10.84 1.58
CA ALA A 140 0.11 10.88 2.41
C ALA A 140 1.22 9.93 1.95
N LEU A 141 2.47 10.27 2.27
CA LEU A 141 3.67 9.52 1.92
C LEU A 141 4.43 9.15 3.21
N LEU A 142 4.78 7.87 3.37
CA LEU A 142 5.71 7.42 4.40
C LEU A 142 7.05 7.05 3.77
N VAL A 143 8.07 7.84 4.06
CA VAL A 143 9.40 7.75 3.46
C VAL A 143 10.43 7.38 4.52
N ARG A 144 11.39 6.54 4.15
CA ARG A 144 12.53 6.19 4.99
C ARG A 144 13.84 6.65 4.37
N PHE A 145 14.67 7.26 5.20
CA PHE A 145 16.07 7.52 4.93
C PHE A 145 16.88 6.53 5.75
N ALA A 146 17.47 5.53 5.09
CA ALA A 146 18.22 4.48 5.77
C ALA A 146 19.42 5.06 6.52
N SER A 147 19.64 4.61 7.77
CA SER A 147 20.89 4.86 8.48
C SER A 147 22.04 4.24 7.69
N ASP A 148 23.10 5.01 7.48
CA ASP A 148 24.36 4.53 6.91
C ASP A 148 25.53 4.94 7.82
N ASP A 149 26.74 4.48 7.49
CA ASP A 149 27.95 4.79 8.25
C ASP A 149 28.25 6.30 8.34
N ARG A 150 27.63 7.13 7.49
CA ARG A 150 27.78 8.59 7.50
C ARG A 150 26.89 9.25 8.55
N GLY A 151 25.84 8.55 9.00
CA GLY A 151 24.87 9.06 9.97
C GLY A 151 24.19 10.35 9.53
N ASP A 152 24.07 10.57 8.22
CA ASP A 152 23.53 11.80 7.64
C ASP A 152 22.06 11.69 7.23
N ASP A 153 21.42 10.56 7.53
CA ASP A 153 20.05 10.21 7.19
C ASP A 153 19.05 11.27 7.70
N THR A 154 19.21 11.75 8.93
CA THR A 154 18.33 12.80 9.49
C THR A 154 18.49 14.13 8.76
N ARG A 155 19.72 14.50 8.41
CA ARG A 155 20.00 15.70 7.62
C ARG A 155 19.38 15.58 6.22
N ARG A 156 19.52 14.42 5.57
CA ARG A 156 18.92 14.17 4.25
C ARG A 156 17.40 14.29 4.31
N ALA A 157 16.77 13.74 5.36
CA ALA A 157 15.34 13.85 5.58
C ALA A 157 14.89 15.31 5.77
N ILE A 158 15.55 16.09 6.64
CA ILE A 158 15.21 17.50 6.87
C ILE A 158 15.34 18.31 5.57
N ASN A 159 16.47 18.16 4.86
CA ASN A 159 16.69 18.84 3.59
C ASN A 159 15.65 18.44 2.54
N ALA A 160 15.30 17.16 2.44
CA ALA A 160 14.24 16.69 1.55
C ALA A 160 12.90 17.33 1.92
N GLY A 161 12.54 17.37 3.21
CA GLY A 161 11.31 18.00 3.69
C GLY A 161 11.22 19.48 3.32
N LEU A 162 12.30 20.25 3.51
CA LEU A 162 12.36 21.66 3.12
C LEU A 162 12.23 21.85 1.61
N ARG A 163 12.91 21.01 0.81
CA ARG A 163 12.78 21.05 -0.66
C ARG A 163 11.37 20.70 -1.12
N MET A 164 10.74 19.72 -0.48
CA MET A 164 9.35 19.34 -0.75
C MET A 164 8.42 20.53 -0.45
N GLN A 165 8.63 21.24 0.67
CA GLN A 165 7.86 22.44 0.98
C GLN A 165 8.04 23.55 -0.08
N ARG A 166 9.25 23.76 -0.60
CA ARG A 166 9.48 24.70 -1.72
C ARG A 166 8.82 24.23 -3.02
N ALA A 167 8.85 22.93 -3.30
CA ALA A 167 8.21 22.33 -4.47
C ALA A 167 6.66 22.43 -4.43
N MET A 168 6.07 22.74 -3.27
CA MET A 168 4.62 22.99 -3.15
C MET A 168 4.16 24.27 -3.83
N GLU A 169 5.05 25.18 -4.21
CA GLU A 169 4.69 26.43 -4.89
C GLU A 169 3.83 26.18 -6.14
N GLN A 170 4.16 25.14 -6.92
CA GLN A 170 3.42 24.77 -8.14
C GLN A 170 2.00 24.24 -7.88
N PHE A 171 1.63 23.96 -6.63
CA PHE A 171 0.33 23.45 -6.22
C PHE A 171 -0.50 24.46 -5.41
N ARG A 172 -0.03 25.71 -5.24
CA ARG A 172 -0.76 26.74 -4.50
C ARG A 172 -1.97 27.29 -5.24
N ALA A 173 -2.00 27.19 -6.57
CA ALA A 173 -3.09 27.68 -7.40
C ALA A 173 -3.36 26.72 -8.56
N ILE A 174 -4.16 25.69 -8.29
CA ILE A 174 -4.65 24.77 -9.32
C ILE A 174 -6.01 25.27 -9.79
N GLU A 175 -6.11 25.63 -11.07
CA GLU A 175 -7.38 25.98 -11.69
C GLU A 175 -8.26 24.75 -11.85
N THR A 176 -9.49 24.84 -11.38
CA THR A 176 -10.51 23.79 -11.49
C THR A 176 -11.81 24.41 -12.01
N PRO A 177 -12.71 23.63 -12.60
CA PRO A 177 -14.04 24.12 -13.00
C PRO A 177 -14.82 24.77 -11.85
N SER A 178 -14.56 24.35 -10.61
CA SER A 178 -15.23 24.82 -9.39
C SER A 178 -14.50 25.96 -8.67
N GLY A 179 -13.41 26.49 -9.25
CA GLY A 179 -12.58 27.57 -8.69
C GLY A 179 -11.11 27.18 -8.54
N THR A 180 -10.33 28.02 -7.85
CA THR A 180 -8.91 27.75 -7.60
C THR A 180 -8.75 26.91 -6.34
N ALA A 181 -8.15 25.72 -6.47
CA ALA A 181 -7.74 24.90 -5.35
C ALA A 181 -6.32 25.26 -4.90
N THR A 182 -6.12 25.40 -3.59
CA THR A 182 -4.82 25.68 -2.98
C THR A 182 -4.42 24.51 -2.10
N PHE A 183 -3.24 23.96 -2.37
CA PHE A 183 -2.67 22.88 -1.58
C PHE A 183 -1.46 23.36 -0.78
N GLY A 184 -1.31 22.76 0.39
CA GLY A 184 -0.12 22.88 1.22
C GLY A 184 0.26 21.51 1.77
N MET A 185 1.36 21.42 2.49
CA MET A 185 1.85 20.14 2.99
C MET A 185 2.30 20.27 4.43
N ARG A 186 2.03 19.25 5.24
CA ARG A 186 2.70 19.05 6.52
C ARG A 186 3.75 17.96 6.36
N VAL A 187 4.87 18.11 7.06
CA VAL A 187 5.95 17.13 7.07
C VAL A 187 6.32 16.86 8.52
N GLY A 188 6.22 15.61 8.96
CA GLY A 188 6.69 15.12 10.25
C GLY A 188 7.91 14.22 10.08
N ILE A 189 8.92 14.39 10.93
CA ILE A 189 10.16 13.61 10.88
C ILE A 189 10.50 13.06 12.26
N HIS A 190 10.83 11.77 12.29
CA HIS A 190 11.25 11.05 13.48
C HIS A 190 12.45 10.15 13.18
N VAL A 191 13.31 9.90 14.16
CA VAL A 191 14.46 9.00 14.05
C VAL A 191 14.25 7.83 15.00
N GLY A 192 14.34 6.61 14.48
CA GLY A 192 14.17 5.43 15.32
C GLY A 192 14.22 4.12 14.55
N GLU A 193 13.85 3.06 15.26
CA GLU A 193 13.77 1.70 14.73
C GLU A 193 12.30 1.30 14.59
N PHE A 194 11.99 0.52 13.55
CA PHE A 194 10.67 -0.03 13.33
C PHE A 194 10.81 -1.44 12.76
N LEU A 195 9.82 -2.28 13.02
CA LEU A 195 9.79 -3.65 12.54
C LEU A 195 9.06 -3.69 11.20
N ALA A 196 9.69 -4.26 10.18
CA ALA A 196 9.04 -4.56 8.91
C ALA A 196 8.79 -6.06 8.83
N ALA A 197 7.60 -6.49 8.42
CA ALA A 197 7.28 -7.90 8.30
C ALA A 197 6.47 -8.23 7.04
N ASP A 198 6.78 -9.38 6.45
CA ASP A 198 6.01 -9.98 5.36
C ASP A 198 5.02 -10.99 5.94
N VAL A 199 3.74 -10.65 5.83
CA VAL A 199 2.64 -11.37 6.47
C VAL A 199 1.74 -12.04 5.43
N GLY A 200 1.06 -13.12 5.81
CA GLY A 200 0.09 -13.84 4.98
C GLY A 200 0.50 -15.26 4.65
N THR A 201 0.21 -15.68 3.41
CA THR A 201 0.40 -17.05 2.92
C THR A 201 1.37 -17.06 1.73
N PRO A 202 1.89 -18.23 1.32
CA PRO A 202 2.66 -18.38 0.09
C PRO A 202 1.96 -17.91 -1.19
N ARG A 203 0.64 -17.70 -1.17
CA ARG A 203 -0.13 -17.24 -2.33
C ARG A 203 -0.62 -15.81 -2.22
N ARG A 204 -0.55 -15.20 -1.04
CA ARG A 204 -1.02 -13.85 -0.75
C ARG A 204 -0.23 -13.28 0.41
N ARG A 205 0.58 -12.26 0.16
CA ARG A 205 1.40 -11.56 1.15
C ARG A 205 1.07 -10.08 1.23
N ASP A 206 1.36 -9.46 2.35
CA ASP A 206 1.47 -8.00 2.43
C ASP A 206 2.73 -7.63 3.21
N HIS A 207 3.23 -6.42 2.96
CA HIS A 207 4.36 -5.87 3.67
C HIS A 207 3.85 -4.85 4.70
N VAL A 208 4.04 -5.17 5.98
CA VAL A 208 3.46 -4.42 7.10
C VAL A 208 4.57 -3.84 7.97
N LEU A 209 4.36 -2.62 8.43
CA LEU A 209 5.24 -1.93 9.35
C LEU A 209 4.63 -1.98 10.75
N PHE A 210 5.48 -2.13 11.77
CA PHE A 210 5.12 -2.04 13.18
C PHE A 210 6.14 -1.19 13.92
N GLY A 211 5.72 -0.62 15.04
CA GLY A 211 6.62 0.02 16.00
C GLY A 211 6.33 1.50 16.19
N GLU A 212 6.73 1.97 17.35
CA GLU A 212 6.50 3.30 17.89
C GLU A 212 7.09 4.40 16.99
N SER A 213 8.21 4.13 16.32
CA SER A 213 8.84 5.12 15.43
C SER A 213 7.92 5.58 14.30
N VAL A 214 7.11 4.67 13.74
CA VAL A 214 6.16 5.04 12.67
C VAL A 214 5.03 5.89 13.25
N ARG A 215 4.52 5.54 14.44
CA ARG A 215 3.53 6.33 15.18
C ARG A 215 4.05 7.74 15.49
N CYS A 216 5.24 7.86 16.07
CA CYS A 216 5.89 9.14 16.38
C CYS A 216 6.09 10.00 15.13
N THR A 217 6.40 9.40 13.98
CA THR A 217 6.51 10.15 12.71
C THR A 217 5.18 10.77 12.30
N LYS A 218 4.08 10.02 12.43
CA LYS A 218 2.72 10.51 12.13
C LYS A 218 2.26 11.56 13.13
N GLU A 219 2.58 11.39 14.41
CA GLU A 219 2.28 12.38 15.45
C GLU A 219 3.02 13.69 15.23
N ALA A 220 4.30 13.62 14.81
CA ALA A 220 5.06 14.80 14.43
C ALA A 220 4.44 15.55 13.24
N GLU A 221 3.89 14.85 12.25
CA GLU A 221 3.13 15.49 11.15
C GLU A 221 1.87 16.17 11.69
N GLY A 222 1.11 15.47 12.53
CA GLY A 222 -0.15 15.97 13.10
C GLY A 222 0.03 17.19 14.02
N ALA A 223 1.16 17.27 14.73
CA ALA A 223 1.58 18.44 15.51
C ALA A 223 2.16 19.58 14.63
N GLY A 224 2.55 19.25 13.40
CA GLY A 224 3.17 20.18 12.46
C GLY A 224 2.20 21.24 11.90
N HIS A 225 2.79 22.27 11.28
CA HIS A 225 2.05 23.31 10.57
C HIS A 225 2.16 23.15 9.05
N VAL A 226 1.11 23.54 8.33
CA VAL A 226 1.13 23.56 6.85
C VAL A 226 2.25 24.49 6.37
N GLY A 227 3.06 24.02 5.44
CA GLY A 227 4.22 24.74 4.92
C GLY A 227 5.49 24.62 5.76
N ARG A 228 5.49 23.82 6.83
CA ARG A 228 6.64 23.66 7.75
C ARG A 228 7.07 22.20 7.87
N VAL A 229 8.31 22.00 8.32
CA VAL A 229 8.84 20.68 8.68
C VAL A 229 8.88 20.59 10.19
N CYS A 230 8.19 19.58 10.74
CA CYS A 230 8.10 19.28 12.15
C CYS A 230 9.02 18.09 12.49
N LEU A 231 9.83 18.23 13.54
CA LEU A 231 10.71 17.18 14.05
C LEU A 231 10.24 16.79 15.45
N THR A 232 10.33 15.50 15.79
CA THR A 232 10.35 15.12 17.20
C THR A 232 11.62 15.64 17.89
N MET A 233 11.60 15.75 19.22
CA MET A 233 12.81 16.14 19.98
C MET A 233 14.01 15.23 19.69
N GLU A 234 13.76 13.93 19.49
CA GLU A 234 14.81 12.96 19.14
C GLU A 234 15.45 13.29 17.78
N ALA A 235 14.63 13.58 16.76
CA ALA A 235 15.12 13.99 15.44
C ALA A 235 15.87 15.32 15.50
N SER A 236 15.39 16.29 16.28
CA SER A 236 16.08 17.57 16.48
C SER A 236 17.45 17.39 17.15
N ARG A 237 17.54 16.54 18.18
CA ARG A 237 18.80 16.24 18.87
C ARG A 237 19.80 15.58 17.93
N ARG A 238 19.33 14.64 17.08
CA ARG A 238 20.14 13.95 16.08
C ARG A 238 20.64 14.90 14.99
N ALA A 239 19.83 15.87 14.59
CA ALA A 239 20.19 16.89 13.60
C ALA A 239 21.27 17.88 14.11
N GLY A 240 21.37 18.06 15.42
CA GLY A 240 22.32 18.96 16.07
C GLY A 240 22.06 20.44 15.78
N GLU A 241 23.07 21.29 15.97
CA GLU A 241 22.96 22.76 15.81
C GLU A 241 22.92 23.23 14.35
N ARG A 242 22.87 22.30 13.39
CA ARG A 242 22.93 22.62 11.95
C ARG A 242 21.64 23.24 11.43
N PHE A 243 20.52 22.99 12.09
CA PHE A 243 19.22 23.54 11.74
C PHE A 243 18.70 24.36 12.90
N ARG A 244 18.20 25.56 12.59
CA ARG A 244 17.48 26.36 13.59
C ARG A 244 16.07 25.83 13.73
N VAL A 245 15.65 25.62 14.97
CA VAL A 245 14.34 25.08 15.30
C VAL A 245 13.62 25.98 16.29
N GLU A 246 12.30 26.00 16.19
CA GLU A 246 11.37 26.65 17.10
C GLU A 246 10.56 25.56 17.81
N GLN A 247 10.71 25.43 19.13
CA GLN A 247 9.95 24.46 19.90
C GLN A 247 8.48 24.87 19.97
N ILE A 248 7.57 23.94 19.67
CA ILE A 248 6.12 24.20 19.67
C ILE A 248 5.40 23.55 20.84
N ASP A 249 5.90 22.42 21.33
CA ASP A 249 5.44 21.73 22.54
C ASP A 249 6.60 20.96 23.20
N ASN A 250 6.32 20.07 24.16
CA ASN A 250 7.36 19.32 24.87
C ASN A 250 8.09 18.29 23.99
N ASP A 251 7.45 17.83 22.91
CA ASP A 251 7.86 16.68 22.12
C ASP A 251 8.22 17.04 20.67
N HIS A 252 7.90 18.26 20.23
CA HIS A 252 8.03 18.68 18.83
C HIS A 252 8.64 20.08 18.65
N CYS A 253 9.33 20.25 17.52
CA CYS A 253 9.84 21.53 17.06
C CYS A 253 9.68 21.71 15.55
N LEU A 254 9.56 22.96 15.10
CA LEU A 254 9.48 23.33 13.70
C LEU A 254 10.83 23.83 13.19
N VAL A 255 11.27 23.31 12.06
CA VAL A 255 12.47 23.80 11.37
C VAL A 255 12.21 25.20 10.82
N ILE A 256 13.16 26.11 11.03
CA ILE A 256 13.19 27.44 10.42
C ILE A 256 13.95 27.29 9.09
N ASP A 257 13.28 27.55 7.97
CA ASP A 257 13.93 27.53 6.65
C ASP A 257 14.68 28.86 6.42
N ASP A 258 15.93 28.92 6.87
CA ASP A 258 16.85 30.04 6.64
C ASP A 258 18.01 29.69 5.69
N LEU A 259 17.87 28.57 4.97
CA LEU A 259 18.86 28.10 4.01
C LEU A 259 18.65 28.73 2.63
N THR A 260 19.73 29.16 1.98
CA THR A 260 19.69 29.55 0.56
C THR A 260 19.43 28.34 -0.35
N ASP A 261 18.97 28.57 -1.58
CA ASP A 261 18.85 27.51 -2.59
C ASP A 261 20.18 26.79 -2.86
N SER A 262 21.32 27.46 -2.69
CA SER A 262 22.64 26.83 -2.79
C SER A 262 22.97 25.93 -1.60
N GLU A 263 22.62 26.33 -0.37
CA GLU A 263 22.87 25.55 0.84
C GLU A 263 21.94 24.35 0.95
N LEU A 264 20.69 24.52 0.53
CA LEU A 264 19.75 23.43 0.35
C LEU A 264 20.02 22.64 -0.95
N GLY A 265 20.93 23.10 -1.81
CA GLY A 265 21.00 22.79 -3.25
C GLY A 265 21.06 21.32 -3.66
N TYR A 266 20.79 21.10 -4.95
CA TYR A 266 20.63 19.82 -5.67
C TYR A 266 21.92 19.01 -5.86
N TYR A 267 23.05 19.37 -5.24
CA TYR A 267 24.38 18.91 -5.66
C TYR A 267 24.86 17.56 -5.10
N ASP A 268 24.08 16.92 -4.23
CA ASP A 268 24.36 15.56 -3.74
C ASP A 268 23.42 14.50 -4.34
N LEU A 269 22.65 14.86 -5.37
CA LEU A 269 21.57 14.03 -5.88
C LEU A 269 22.10 13.07 -6.95
N ASN A 270 22.46 11.86 -6.52
CA ASN A 270 22.71 10.77 -7.45
C ASN A 270 21.36 10.14 -7.82
N PRO A 271 20.90 10.19 -9.08
CA PRO A 271 19.62 9.59 -9.45
C PRO A 271 19.70 8.08 -9.22
N GLN A 272 19.08 7.60 -8.15
CA GLN A 272 18.92 6.17 -7.93
C GLN A 272 17.85 5.67 -8.88
N VAL A 273 18.28 5.22 -10.07
CA VAL A 273 17.36 4.63 -11.04
C VAL A 273 16.97 3.25 -10.54
N ARG A 274 15.75 3.12 -10.01
CA ARG A 274 15.13 1.85 -9.63
C ARG A 274 15.06 0.92 -10.85
N ARG A 275 15.80 -0.19 -10.84
CA ARG A 275 15.82 -1.17 -11.94
C ARG A 275 15.77 -2.59 -11.38
N PRO A 276 14.77 -3.40 -11.76
CA PRO A 276 14.81 -4.82 -11.44
C PRO A 276 16.02 -5.47 -12.11
N ARG A 277 16.48 -6.59 -11.55
CA ARG A 277 17.34 -7.51 -12.28
C ARG A 277 16.64 -7.88 -13.58
N ASN A 278 17.32 -7.69 -14.71
CA ASN A 278 16.70 -7.77 -16.02
C ASN A 278 17.19 -9.05 -16.71
N PRO A 279 16.33 -10.08 -16.85
CA PRO A 279 16.69 -11.30 -17.59
C PRO A 279 17.12 -10.93 -19.02
N MET A 280 18.25 -11.47 -19.46
CA MET A 280 18.82 -11.20 -20.79
C MET A 280 18.65 -12.42 -21.68
N LEU A 281 17.90 -12.26 -22.77
CA LEU A 281 17.73 -13.31 -23.77
C LEU A 281 18.88 -13.27 -24.78
N LEU A 282 19.91 -14.09 -24.56
CA LEU A 282 21.08 -14.19 -25.43
C LEU A 282 20.93 -15.29 -26.49
N ASP A 283 20.39 -16.45 -26.11
CA ASP A 283 20.04 -17.56 -27.00
C ASP A 283 18.51 -17.63 -27.17
N ARG A 284 18.07 -17.84 -28.42
CA ARG A 284 16.64 -17.93 -28.80
C ARG A 284 16.23 -19.35 -29.19
N SER A 285 17.09 -20.33 -28.93
CA SER A 285 16.71 -21.74 -29.03
C SER A 285 15.56 -22.05 -28.06
N ILE A 286 14.68 -22.98 -28.43
CA ILE A 286 13.54 -23.39 -27.59
C ILE A 286 14.01 -23.83 -26.18
N PRO A 287 15.06 -24.67 -26.02
CA PRO A 287 15.53 -25.05 -24.70
C PRO A 287 15.99 -23.86 -23.84
N ALA A 288 16.75 -22.93 -24.42
CA ALA A 288 17.20 -21.73 -23.72
C ALA A 288 16.04 -20.79 -23.34
N LEU A 289 15.03 -20.66 -24.20
CA LEU A 289 13.82 -19.91 -23.91
C LEU A 289 13.04 -20.51 -22.74
N VAL A 290 12.89 -21.83 -22.70
CA VAL A 290 12.20 -22.52 -21.59
C VAL A 290 12.97 -22.31 -20.27
N GLU A 291 14.30 -22.40 -20.29
CA GLU A 291 15.15 -22.11 -19.13
C GLU A 291 14.99 -20.65 -18.65
N GLU A 292 15.07 -19.68 -19.56
CA GLU A 292 14.90 -18.26 -19.22
C GLU A 292 13.49 -17.90 -18.75
N ILE A 293 12.46 -18.60 -19.23
CA ILE A 293 11.09 -18.48 -18.70
C ILE A 293 11.06 -18.99 -17.26
N GLY A 294 11.71 -20.13 -16.96
CA GLY A 294 11.88 -20.63 -15.59
C GLY A 294 12.56 -19.61 -14.67
N ASN A 295 13.69 -19.06 -15.11
CA ASN A 295 14.42 -18.01 -14.38
C ASN A 295 13.56 -16.75 -14.17
N SER A 296 12.74 -16.38 -15.16
CA SER A 296 11.82 -15.24 -15.04
C SER A 296 10.70 -15.50 -14.04
N LEU A 297 10.17 -16.71 -13.98
CA LEU A 297 9.15 -17.10 -13.00
C LEU A 297 9.69 -17.02 -11.57
N ASP A 298 10.94 -17.42 -11.34
CA ASP A 298 11.58 -17.34 -10.02
C ASP A 298 11.70 -15.88 -9.51
N LEU A 299 11.70 -14.89 -10.41
CA LEU A 299 11.67 -13.46 -10.07
C LEU A 299 10.24 -12.89 -9.97
N VAL A 300 9.32 -13.34 -10.82
CA VAL A 300 7.95 -12.81 -10.90
C VAL A 300 7.08 -13.34 -9.76
N GLU A 301 7.13 -14.64 -9.48
CA GLU A 301 6.22 -15.28 -8.52
C GLU A 301 6.30 -14.69 -7.12
N PRO A 302 7.50 -14.46 -6.52
CA PRO A 302 7.57 -13.88 -5.18
C PRO A 302 6.88 -12.51 -5.10
N LEU A 303 7.07 -11.64 -6.10
CA LEU A 303 6.43 -10.33 -6.16
C LEU A 303 4.92 -10.42 -6.44
N ALA A 304 4.50 -11.38 -7.27
CA ALA A 304 3.09 -11.60 -7.58
C ALA A 304 2.28 -11.96 -6.32
N THR A 305 2.88 -12.61 -5.32
CA THR A 305 2.19 -12.95 -4.06
C THR A 305 1.70 -11.71 -3.29
N TYR A 306 2.32 -10.55 -3.47
CA TYR A 306 1.90 -9.33 -2.80
C TYR A 306 0.71 -8.64 -3.45
N MET A 307 0.29 -9.12 -4.63
CA MET A 307 -0.88 -8.59 -5.33
C MET A 307 -2.13 -9.41 -4.99
N PRO A 308 -3.24 -8.75 -4.62
CA PRO A 308 -4.53 -9.43 -4.57
C PRO A 308 -4.88 -10.00 -5.95
N ARG A 309 -5.57 -11.14 -5.98
CA ARG A 309 -5.82 -11.89 -7.22
C ARG A 309 -6.52 -11.09 -8.33
N PRO A 310 -7.62 -10.34 -8.09
CA PRO A 310 -8.25 -9.56 -9.16
C PRO A 310 -7.32 -8.50 -9.76
N LEU A 311 -6.45 -7.92 -8.92
CA LEU A 311 -5.46 -6.94 -9.36
C LEU A 311 -4.32 -7.59 -10.16
N LEU A 312 -3.84 -8.76 -9.73
CA LEU A 312 -2.83 -9.53 -10.47
C LEU A 312 -3.36 -9.96 -11.84
N GLU A 313 -4.61 -10.45 -11.91
CA GLU A 313 -5.26 -10.81 -13.17
C GLU A 313 -5.36 -9.60 -14.11
N ALA A 314 -5.78 -8.43 -13.60
CA ALA A 314 -5.79 -7.20 -14.37
C ALA A 314 -4.39 -6.79 -14.86
N MET A 315 -3.35 -6.92 -14.03
CA MET A 315 -1.96 -6.66 -14.40
C MET A 315 -1.46 -7.60 -15.49
N VAL A 316 -1.80 -8.89 -15.42
CA VAL A 316 -1.43 -9.91 -16.41
C VAL A 316 -2.11 -9.60 -17.76
N GLU A 317 -3.40 -9.32 -17.78
CA GLU A 317 -4.13 -9.01 -19.02
C GLU A 317 -3.64 -7.70 -19.65
N THR A 318 -3.19 -6.73 -18.85
CA THR A 318 -2.82 -5.38 -19.32
C THR A 318 -1.32 -5.14 -19.39
N ALA A 319 -0.49 -6.15 -19.14
CA ALA A 319 0.96 -6.00 -19.02
C ALA A 319 1.61 -5.35 -20.26
N GLN A 320 1.10 -5.65 -21.46
CA GLN A 320 1.59 -5.07 -22.71
C GLN A 320 1.44 -3.54 -22.75
N ASN A 321 0.38 -3.01 -22.12
CA ASN A 321 0.09 -1.59 -22.01
C ASN A 321 0.83 -0.92 -20.84
N ARG A 322 1.46 -1.72 -19.96
CA ARG A 322 2.19 -1.27 -18.74
C ARG A 322 1.39 -0.37 -17.80
N ARG A 323 0.07 -0.43 -17.89
CA ARG A 323 -0.87 0.36 -17.11
C ARG A 323 -2.12 -0.47 -16.88
N ILE A 324 -2.59 -0.44 -15.64
CA ILE A 324 -3.89 -1.00 -15.29
C ILE A 324 -4.94 0.05 -15.68
N PRO A 325 -5.96 -0.30 -16.48
CA PRO A 325 -7.05 0.59 -16.79
C PRO A 325 -7.64 1.17 -15.52
N MET A 326 -7.84 2.47 -15.57
CA MET A 326 -8.61 3.19 -14.58
C MET A 326 -10.07 2.71 -14.62
N GLU A 327 -10.64 2.47 -13.45
CA GLU A 327 -12.01 2.04 -13.28
C GLU A 327 -12.76 3.07 -12.43
N MET A 328 -13.96 3.42 -12.91
CA MET A 328 -14.92 4.23 -12.17
C MET A 328 -16.01 3.29 -11.69
N SER A 329 -16.14 3.13 -10.38
CA SER A 329 -17.10 2.19 -9.78
C SER A 329 -17.72 2.75 -8.51
N GLU A 330 -18.77 2.08 -8.03
CA GLU A 330 -19.42 2.40 -6.75
C GLU A 330 -19.24 1.26 -5.75
N PRO A 331 -18.01 1.00 -5.28
CA PRO A 331 -17.75 -0.14 -4.41
C PRO A 331 -18.21 0.13 -2.99
N VAL A 332 -18.29 -0.96 -2.23
CA VAL A 332 -18.32 -0.91 -0.77
C VAL A 332 -16.89 -0.93 -0.26
N VAL A 333 -16.51 0.11 0.47
CA VAL A 333 -15.21 0.24 1.11
C VAL A 333 -15.35 -0.10 2.59
N MET A 334 -14.48 -0.97 3.08
CA MET A 334 -14.42 -1.41 4.46
C MET A 334 -13.00 -1.20 5.00
N PHE A 335 -12.90 -0.41 6.08
CA PHE A 335 -11.67 -0.31 6.88
C PHE A 335 -11.80 -1.22 8.10
N VAL A 336 -10.93 -2.21 8.21
CA VAL A 336 -10.78 -3.03 9.40
C VAL A 336 -9.57 -2.52 10.18
N LYS A 337 -9.83 -1.77 11.24
CA LYS A 337 -8.79 -1.22 12.11
C LYS A 337 -8.48 -2.18 13.24
N ILE A 338 -7.21 -2.56 13.38
CA ILE A 338 -6.70 -3.48 14.39
C ILE A 338 -5.70 -2.76 15.28
N GLU A 339 -5.95 -2.70 16.58
CA GLU A 339 -5.09 -2.00 17.56
C GLU A 339 -4.48 -3.00 18.56
N GLY A 340 -3.21 -2.80 18.96
CA GLY A 340 -2.58 -3.51 20.09
C GLY A 340 -1.49 -4.51 19.74
N PHE A 341 -1.31 -4.89 18.46
CA PHE A 341 -0.24 -5.81 18.03
C PHE A 341 1.16 -5.22 18.14
N ASP A 342 1.26 -3.91 17.99
CA ASP A 342 2.48 -3.12 17.96
C ASP A 342 2.95 -2.63 19.34
N SER A 343 2.07 -2.65 20.34
CA SER A 343 2.35 -2.11 21.67
C SER A 343 3.49 -2.85 22.40
N GLY A 344 4.60 -2.14 22.63
CA GLY A 344 5.75 -2.66 23.39
C GLY A 344 6.60 -3.67 22.63
N LEU A 345 6.57 -3.67 21.28
CA LEU A 345 7.41 -4.56 20.47
C LEU A 345 8.91 -4.31 20.68
N GLU A 346 9.31 -3.06 20.91
CA GLU A 346 10.71 -2.63 21.07
C GLU A 346 11.36 -3.19 22.34
N ALA A 347 10.55 -3.40 23.39
CA ALA A 347 11.00 -3.98 24.66
C ALA A 347 10.78 -5.50 24.72
N ALA A 348 10.10 -6.08 23.72
CA ALA A 348 9.76 -7.49 23.70
C ALA A 348 10.96 -8.36 23.27
N SER A 349 11.00 -9.60 23.76
CA SER A 349 11.96 -10.59 23.25
C SER A 349 11.63 -11.01 21.82
N ASP A 350 12.64 -11.45 21.05
CA ASP A 350 12.47 -11.94 19.67
C ASP A 350 11.38 -13.01 19.53
N ALA A 351 11.23 -13.88 20.55
CA ALA A 351 10.18 -14.91 20.56
C ALA A 351 8.77 -14.29 20.60
N VAL A 352 8.58 -13.22 21.38
CA VAL A 352 7.31 -12.50 21.49
C VAL A 352 7.04 -11.69 20.22
N VAL A 353 8.06 -11.05 19.65
CA VAL A 353 7.96 -10.37 18.36
C VAL A 353 7.53 -11.34 17.27
N HIS A 354 8.18 -12.51 17.18
CA HIS A 354 7.85 -13.55 16.21
C HIS A 354 6.41 -14.05 16.37
N LEU A 355 5.97 -14.32 17.61
CA LEU A 355 4.61 -14.77 17.90
C LEU A 355 3.56 -13.73 17.46
N ARG A 356 3.79 -12.44 17.72
CA ARG A 356 2.90 -11.35 17.30
C ARG A 356 2.82 -11.20 15.79
N VAL A 357 3.96 -11.30 15.10
CA VAL A 357 4.00 -11.28 13.63
C VAL A 357 3.24 -12.49 13.05
N GLN A 358 3.42 -13.69 13.62
CA GLN A 358 2.68 -14.88 13.20
C GLN A 358 1.17 -14.75 13.41
N ALA A 359 0.77 -14.19 14.55
CA ALA A 359 -0.63 -13.91 14.86
C ALA A 359 -1.25 -12.92 13.88
N PHE A 360 -0.58 -11.80 13.62
CA PHE A 360 -1.03 -10.82 12.64
C PHE A 360 -1.08 -11.42 11.22
N SER A 361 -0.11 -12.27 10.89
CA SER A 361 -0.07 -13.02 9.62
C SER A 361 -1.26 -13.98 9.46
N SER A 362 -1.64 -14.67 10.54
CA SER A 362 -2.82 -15.52 10.56
C SER A 362 -4.11 -14.71 10.40
N LEU A 363 -4.22 -13.58 11.11
CA LEU A 363 -5.33 -12.64 11.00
C LEU A 363 -5.49 -12.13 9.56
N PHE A 364 -4.41 -11.58 8.97
CA PHE A 364 -4.40 -11.11 7.60
C PHE A 364 -4.84 -12.19 6.62
N ALA A 365 -4.27 -13.40 6.71
CA ALA A 365 -4.61 -14.50 5.81
C ALA A 365 -6.09 -14.92 5.89
N ARG A 366 -6.66 -14.94 7.10
CA ARG A 366 -8.07 -15.30 7.32
C ARG A 366 -9.03 -14.20 6.84
N VAL A 367 -8.69 -12.93 7.05
CA VAL A 367 -9.48 -11.79 6.55
C VAL A 367 -9.44 -11.74 5.03
N ASP A 368 -8.26 -11.90 4.41
CA ASP A 368 -8.12 -11.97 2.95
C ASP A 368 -8.93 -13.12 2.37
N ALA A 369 -8.85 -14.33 2.96
CA ALA A 369 -9.63 -15.47 2.53
C ALA A 369 -11.16 -15.24 2.67
N ALA A 370 -11.59 -14.61 3.77
CA ALA A 370 -13.00 -14.28 4.00
C ALA A 370 -13.56 -13.30 2.97
N ALA A 371 -12.78 -12.28 2.61
CA ALA A 371 -13.12 -11.31 1.57
C ALA A 371 -13.12 -11.98 0.18
N ALA A 372 -12.05 -12.69 -0.18
CA ALA A 372 -11.90 -13.35 -1.48
C ALA A 372 -13.00 -14.39 -1.75
N ALA A 373 -13.38 -15.18 -0.74
CA ALA A 373 -14.47 -16.17 -0.85
C ALA A 373 -15.83 -15.52 -1.18
N ARG A 374 -15.99 -14.22 -0.92
CA ARG A 374 -17.20 -13.44 -1.20
C ARG A 374 -17.02 -12.48 -2.37
N GLY A 375 -15.92 -12.58 -3.12
CA GLY A 375 -15.63 -11.73 -4.27
C GLY A 375 -15.06 -10.35 -3.92
N GLY A 376 -14.75 -10.10 -2.64
CA GLY A 376 -14.04 -8.91 -2.19
C GLY A 376 -12.53 -9.04 -2.33
N MET A 377 -11.85 -7.93 -2.13
CA MET A 377 -10.40 -7.82 -2.25
C MET A 377 -9.85 -7.08 -1.02
N LEU A 378 -9.02 -7.77 -0.21
CA LEU A 378 -8.16 -7.09 0.77
C LEU A 378 -7.02 -6.47 -0.01
N ARG A 379 -7.08 -5.15 -0.21
CA ARG A 379 -6.15 -4.42 -1.08
C ARG A 379 -4.78 -4.27 -0.46
N ARG A 380 -4.74 -3.79 0.78
CA ARG A 380 -3.51 -3.57 1.55
C ARG A 380 -3.77 -3.40 3.05
N VAL A 381 -2.73 -3.60 3.84
CA VAL A 381 -2.59 -3.13 5.21
C VAL A 381 -1.78 -1.83 5.23
N THR A 382 -2.28 -0.83 5.93
CA THR A 382 -1.61 0.46 6.15
C THR A 382 -1.39 0.66 7.64
N TYR A 383 -0.22 1.13 8.05
CA TYR A 383 0.05 1.33 9.48
C TYR A 383 -0.35 2.75 9.89
N GLN A 384 -1.22 2.91 10.88
CA GLN A 384 -1.69 4.18 11.44
C GLN A 384 -1.17 4.41 12.86
N ALA A 385 -1.35 5.62 13.39
CA ALA A 385 -0.85 6.00 14.71
C ALA A 385 -1.36 5.11 15.88
N THR A 386 -2.52 4.46 15.73
CA THR A 386 -3.11 3.63 16.79
C THR A 386 -3.19 2.15 16.44
N GLY A 387 -2.58 1.71 15.33
CA GLY A 387 -2.63 0.31 14.90
C GLY A 387 -2.55 0.12 13.38
N SER A 388 -3.01 -1.01 12.89
CA SER A 388 -3.01 -1.35 11.46
C SER A 388 -4.41 -1.30 10.86
N ASP A 389 -4.55 -0.69 9.70
CA ASP A 389 -5.80 -0.57 8.96
C ASP A 389 -5.75 -1.48 7.72
N MET A 390 -6.63 -2.47 7.64
CA MET A 390 -6.81 -3.28 6.43
C MET A 390 -7.90 -2.65 5.56
N LEU A 391 -7.54 -2.27 4.34
CA LEU A 391 -8.48 -1.77 3.34
C LEU A 391 -9.04 -2.94 2.54
N VAL A 392 -10.33 -3.18 2.67
CA VAL A 392 -11.07 -4.19 1.92
C VAL A 392 -12.11 -3.51 1.05
N CYS A 393 -12.25 -3.93 -0.21
CA CYS A 393 -13.26 -3.40 -1.11
C CYS A 393 -14.04 -4.52 -1.82
N PHE A 394 -15.31 -4.24 -2.12
CA PHE A 394 -16.19 -5.08 -2.94
C PHE A 394 -16.72 -4.22 -4.08
N GLY A 395 -16.69 -4.72 -5.32
CA GLY A 395 -17.14 -3.94 -6.49
C GLY A 395 -16.05 -3.25 -7.30
N VAL A 396 -14.76 -3.58 -7.08
CA VAL A 396 -13.61 -3.06 -7.86
C VAL A 396 -12.90 -4.22 -8.54
N LEU A 397 -12.69 -4.15 -9.87
CA LEU A 397 -12.17 -5.22 -10.74
C LEU A 397 -12.98 -6.54 -10.74
N ASN A 398 -13.94 -6.69 -9.82
CA ASN A 398 -14.83 -7.83 -9.68
C ASN A 398 -16.14 -7.38 -9.01
N SER A 399 -17.12 -6.95 -9.81
CA SER A 399 -18.38 -6.37 -9.33
C SER A 399 -19.55 -7.34 -9.34
N HIS A 400 -20.38 -7.28 -8.31
CA HIS A 400 -21.62 -8.04 -8.18
C HIS A 400 -22.77 -7.13 -7.74
N THR A 401 -24.00 -7.51 -8.08
CA THR A 401 -25.19 -6.75 -7.68
C THR A 401 -25.46 -6.77 -6.17
N ASP A 402 -24.89 -7.75 -5.45
CA ASP A 402 -25.09 -7.97 -4.02
C ASP A 402 -23.83 -7.66 -3.16
N ASP A 403 -22.88 -6.88 -3.70
CA ASP A 403 -21.65 -6.48 -3.01
C ASP A 403 -21.88 -5.85 -1.61
N PRO A 404 -22.91 -5.00 -1.37
CA PRO A 404 -23.28 -4.57 -0.02
C PRO A 404 -23.47 -5.72 0.98
N LYS A 405 -24.23 -6.75 0.58
CA LYS A 405 -24.53 -7.90 1.46
C LYS A 405 -23.29 -8.77 1.66
N ARG A 406 -22.47 -8.93 0.63
CA ARG A 406 -21.17 -9.65 0.70
C ARG A 406 -20.19 -8.96 1.64
N ALA A 407 -20.11 -7.64 1.58
CA ALA A 407 -19.27 -6.84 2.47
C ALA A 407 -19.74 -6.94 3.92
N ALA A 408 -21.05 -6.80 4.18
CA ALA A 408 -21.62 -6.91 5.53
C ALA A 408 -21.39 -8.31 6.15
N ALA A 409 -21.58 -9.38 5.37
CA ALA A 409 -21.30 -10.74 5.82
C ALA A 409 -19.79 -10.96 6.11
N THR A 410 -18.90 -10.34 5.33
CA THR A 410 -17.46 -10.36 5.60
C THR A 410 -17.15 -9.63 6.91
N ALA A 411 -17.71 -8.43 7.12
CA ALA A 411 -17.45 -7.61 8.30
C ALA A 411 -17.81 -8.34 9.61
N LEU A 412 -18.95 -9.03 9.65
CA LEU A 412 -19.36 -9.85 10.79
C LEU A 412 -18.36 -10.99 11.06
N LEU A 413 -17.97 -11.72 10.02
CA LEU A 413 -17.00 -12.81 10.13
C LEU A 413 -15.60 -12.32 10.59
N VAL A 414 -15.20 -11.09 10.24
CA VAL A 414 -13.93 -10.52 10.71
C VAL A 414 -13.91 -10.44 12.24
N GLY A 415 -15.03 -10.12 12.89
CA GLY A 415 -15.12 -10.12 14.35
C GLY A 415 -14.84 -11.49 14.97
N GLU A 416 -15.42 -12.55 14.40
CA GLU A 416 -15.15 -13.94 14.80
C GLU A 416 -13.67 -14.32 14.57
N ILE A 417 -13.11 -13.96 13.40
CA ILE A 417 -11.71 -14.23 13.06
C ILE A 417 -10.76 -13.60 14.08
N VAL A 418 -10.99 -12.34 14.45
CA VAL A 418 -10.15 -11.65 15.46
C VAL A 418 -10.25 -12.38 16.79
N SER A 419 -11.46 -12.70 17.26
CA SER A 419 -11.66 -13.43 18.52
C SER A 419 -10.91 -14.77 18.55
N ASP A 420 -10.99 -15.54 17.45
CA ASP A 420 -10.31 -16.83 17.34
C ASP A 420 -8.78 -16.70 17.37
N VAL A 421 -8.23 -15.73 16.62
CA VAL A 421 -6.77 -15.49 16.60
C VAL A 421 -6.28 -15.10 17.99
N LEU A 422 -7.03 -14.28 18.72
CA LEU A 422 -6.68 -13.88 20.07
C LEU A 422 -6.79 -15.03 21.08
N THR A 423 -7.81 -15.86 20.96
CA THR A 423 -7.96 -17.07 21.79
C THR A 423 -6.79 -18.04 21.59
N ALA A 424 -6.27 -18.16 20.36
CA ALA A 424 -5.12 -19.00 20.06
C ALA A 424 -3.79 -18.49 20.65
N LEU A 425 -3.74 -17.23 21.11
CA LEU A 425 -2.54 -16.58 21.68
C LEU A 425 -2.55 -16.55 23.22
N ASP A 426 -3.43 -17.34 23.83
CA ASP A 426 -3.77 -17.35 25.26
C ASP A 426 -2.61 -16.95 26.20
N GLY A 427 -2.82 -15.87 26.95
CA GLY A 427 -1.88 -15.34 27.96
C GLY A 427 -0.54 -14.77 27.47
N SER A 428 -0.23 -14.83 26.17
CA SER A 428 1.08 -14.44 25.62
C SER A 428 1.13 -13.01 25.09
N LEU A 429 -0.03 -12.37 24.93
CA LEU A 429 -0.14 -10.95 24.63
C LEU A 429 -0.42 -10.19 25.93
N GLU A 430 0.56 -9.41 26.39
CA GLU A 430 0.36 -8.48 27.52
C GLU A 430 -0.68 -7.38 27.21
N THR A 431 -0.98 -7.15 25.92
CA THR A 431 -1.92 -6.12 25.45
C THR A 431 -3.23 -6.70 24.93
N SER A 432 -4.33 -6.00 25.24
CA SER A 432 -5.63 -6.26 24.63
C SER A 432 -5.63 -5.80 23.17
N VAL A 433 -5.71 -6.75 22.24
CA VAL A 433 -5.95 -6.44 20.84
C VAL A 433 -7.44 -6.18 20.64
N THR A 434 -7.78 -5.11 19.94
CA THR A 434 -9.16 -4.78 19.58
C THR A 434 -9.30 -4.51 18.10
N PHE A 435 -10.52 -4.61 17.58
CA PHE A 435 -10.83 -4.24 16.21
C PHE A 435 -11.95 -3.20 16.16
N ARG A 436 -12.01 -2.44 15.07
CA ARG A 436 -13.10 -1.50 14.75
C ARG A 436 -13.32 -1.55 13.24
N ILE A 437 -14.57 -1.56 12.79
CA ILE A 437 -14.86 -1.58 11.35
C ILE A 437 -15.69 -0.36 10.97
N GLY A 438 -15.32 0.26 9.85
CA GLY A 438 -16.07 1.33 9.21
C GLY A 438 -16.36 0.97 7.76
N MET A 439 -17.62 1.13 7.35
CA MET A 439 -18.08 0.78 6.01
C MET A 439 -18.85 1.93 5.37
N ALA A 440 -18.54 2.21 4.11
CA ALA A 440 -19.29 3.16 3.29
C ALA A 440 -19.25 2.71 1.84
N ASP A 441 -20.21 3.15 1.04
CA ASP A 441 -20.26 2.88 -0.39
C ASP A 441 -20.59 4.14 -1.18
N GLY A 442 -20.25 4.11 -2.47
CA GLY A 442 -20.44 5.25 -3.37
C GLY A 442 -19.32 5.38 -4.40
N PRO A 443 -19.31 6.44 -5.20
CA PRO A 443 -18.41 6.59 -6.32
C PRO A 443 -16.95 6.71 -5.86
N VAL A 444 -16.10 5.88 -6.45
CA VAL A 444 -14.66 5.98 -6.32
C VAL A 444 -13.99 5.86 -7.69
N PHE A 445 -12.80 6.41 -7.73
CA PHE A 445 -11.80 6.10 -8.72
C PHE A 445 -10.93 4.95 -8.23
N ALA A 446 -10.70 3.94 -9.07
CA ALA A 446 -9.69 2.91 -8.82
C ALA A 446 -8.65 2.92 -9.95
N GLY A 447 -7.38 3.13 -9.61
CA GLY A 447 -6.33 3.20 -10.62
C GLY A 447 -4.93 3.39 -10.06
N GLU A 448 -3.92 3.35 -10.93
CA GLU A 448 -2.52 3.55 -10.52
C GLU A 448 -2.25 5.02 -10.12
N MET A 449 -1.60 5.18 -8.96
CA MET A 449 -1.14 6.44 -8.37
C MET A 449 0.38 6.43 -8.22
N GLY A 450 1.07 7.51 -8.59
CA GLY A 450 2.52 7.67 -8.45
C GLY A 450 3.24 8.02 -9.75
N VAL A 451 4.52 7.67 -9.85
CA VAL A 451 5.37 8.06 -10.99
C VAL A 451 5.15 7.14 -12.18
N HIS A 452 4.89 7.73 -13.35
CA HIS A 452 4.84 7.02 -14.61
C HIS A 452 6.23 6.46 -14.97
N LEU A 453 6.44 5.14 -14.78
CA LEU A 453 7.74 4.41 -14.86
C LEU A 453 8.62 4.48 -13.59
N GLY A 454 7.99 4.66 -12.43
CA GLY A 454 8.65 4.55 -11.14
C GLY A 454 7.72 3.94 -10.09
N ARG A 455 7.93 4.32 -8.83
CA ARG A 455 7.11 3.85 -7.72
C ARG A 455 5.65 4.30 -7.90
N ARG A 456 4.73 3.34 -7.93
CA ARG A 456 3.29 3.56 -8.07
C ARG A 456 2.49 2.49 -7.33
N GLU A 457 1.20 2.73 -7.15
CA GLU A 457 0.28 1.80 -6.50
C GLU A 457 -1.13 1.89 -7.06
N PHE A 458 -1.80 0.77 -7.29
CA PHE A 458 -3.24 0.79 -7.57
C PHE A 458 -4.02 1.22 -6.31
N ASN A 459 -4.73 2.33 -6.30
CA ASN A 459 -5.42 2.80 -5.10
C ASN A 459 -6.85 3.26 -5.40
N LEU A 460 -7.68 3.31 -4.36
CA LEU A 460 -9.04 3.85 -4.40
C LEU A 460 -9.02 5.30 -3.92
N VAL A 461 -9.57 6.21 -4.70
CA VAL A 461 -9.74 7.62 -4.31
C VAL A 461 -11.19 8.00 -4.48
N GLY A 462 -11.79 8.46 -3.38
CA GLY A 462 -13.17 8.90 -3.36
C GLY A 462 -13.62 9.20 -1.94
N ASP A 463 -14.73 9.91 -1.83
CA ASP A 463 -15.33 10.24 -0.54
C ASP A 463 -15.67 9.00 0.32
N PRO A 464 -16.23 7.90 -0.24
CA PRO A 464 -16.53 6.70 0.55
C PRO A 464 -15.31 6.10 1.26
N VAL A 465 -14.11 6.22 0.69
CA VAL A 465 -12.86 5.74 1.31
C VAL A 465 -12.60 6.52 2.60
N ASN A 466 -12.71 7.84 2.55
CA ASN A 466 -12.51 8.72 3.70
C ASN A 466 -13.61 8.53 4.76
N VAL A 467 -14.87 8.39 4.34
CA VAL A 467 -15.99 8.14 5.24
C VAL A 467 -15.80 6.81 5.96
N ALA A 468 -15.49 5.72 5.26
CA ALA A 468 -15.26 4.41 5.86
C ALA A 468 -14.10 4.44 6.89
N ALA A 469 -12.98 5.08 6.57
CA ALA A 469 -11.85 5.23 7.50
C ALA A 469 -12.26 6.04 8.76
N ARG A 470 -13.00 7.14 8.60
CA ARG A 470 -13.48 7.98 9.71
C ARG A 470 -14.51 7.25 10.57
N LEU A 471 -15.37 6.42 9.98
CA LEU A 471 -16.30 5.56 10.70
C LEU A 471 -15.54 4.52 11.53
N ALA A 472 -14.54 3.84 10.96
CA ALA A 472 -13.71 2.88 11.68
C ALA A 472 -12.98 3.53 12.87
N ALA A 473 -12.50 4.76 12.71
CA ALA A 473 -11.87 5.52 13.78
C ALA A 473 -12.81 5.91 14.92
N LYS A 474 -14.12 6.05 14.65
CA LYS A 474 -15.15 6.43 15.63
C LYS A 474 -15.91 5.27 16.24
N ALA A 475 -15.91 4.12 15.58
CA ALA A 475 -16.58 2.93 16.06
C ALA A 475 -16.03 2.51 17.44
N PRO A 476 -16.88 2.20 18.43
CA PRO A 476 -16.46 1.54 19.64
C PRO A 476 -15.64 0.26 19.35
N PRO A 477 -14.70 -0.13 20.22
CA PRO A 477 -14.01 -1.41 20.09
C PRO A 477 -14.99 -2.58 19.94
N GLY A 478 -14.77 -3.42 18.92
CA GLY A 478 -15.59 -4.58 18.59
C GLY A 478 -16.83 -4.29 17.73
N SER A 479 -17.07 -3.03 17.35
CA SER A 479 -18.27 -2.63 16.60
C SER A 479 -18.00 -2.34 15.12
N ILE A 480 -19.08 -2.34 14.33
CA ILE A 480 -19.08 -2.15 12.88
C ILE A 480 -19.97 -0.96 12.53
N PHE A 481 -19.38 0.19 12.26
CA PHE A 481 -20.10 1.39 11.84
C PHE A 481 -20.28 1.45 10.34
N VAL A 482 -21.45 1.89 9.90
CA VAL A 482 -21.90 1.90 8.51
C VAL A 482 -22.50 3.26 8.17
N ALA A 483 -22.17 3.79 6.98
CA ALA A 483 -22.78 5.00 6.44
C ALA A 483 -24.29 4.80 6.18
N ALA A 484 -25.07 5.89 6.23
CA ALA A 484 -26.53 5.84 6.12
C ALA A 484 -27.03 5.21 4.81
N GLU A 485 -26.41 5.55 3.68
CA GLU A 485 -26.77 5.06 2.35
C GLU A 485 -26.55 3.55 2.23
N LEU A 486 -25.44 3.05 2.78
CA LEU A 486 -25.16 1.62 2.84
C LEU A 486 -26.12 0.90 3.79
N ALA A 487 -26.41 1.48 4.96
CA ALA A 487 -27.36 0.92 5.92
C ALA A 487 -28.76 0.71 5.31
N GLN A 488 -29.24 1.65 4.50
CA GLN A 488 -30.51 1.51 3.78
C GLN A 488 -30.49 0.31 2.82
N ARG A 489 -29.37 0.07 2.12
CA ARG A 489 -29.21 -1.10 1.22
C ARG A 489 -29.10 -2.42 1.99
N LEU A 490 -28.61 -2.39 3.22
CA LEU A 490 -28.47 -3.57 4.08
C LEU A 490 -29.75 -3.94 4.84
N ALA A 491 -30.67 -3.00 5.04
CA ALA A 491 -31.89 -3.19 5.81
C ALA A 491 -32.76 -4.39 5.35
N SER A 492 -32.62 -4.82 4.08
CA SER A 492 -33.37 -5.95 3.52
C SER A 492 -32.74 -7.33 3.82
N GLY A 493 -31.96 -7.49 4.90
CA GLY A 493 -31.28 -8.75 5.20
C GLY A 493 -30.32 -8.72 6.39
N PHE A 494 -29.99 -7.53 6.89
CA PHE A 494 -29.15 -7.35 8.06
C PHE A 494 -29.83 -6.41 9.07
N THR A 495 -29.49 -6.58 10.34
CA THR A 495 -29.94 -5.69 11.40
C THR A 495 -28.97 -4.51 11.49
N VAL A 496 -29.49 -3.31 11.26
CA VAL A 496 -28.75 -2.06 11.38
C VAL A 496 -29.48 -1.13 12.34
N GLU A 497 -28.76 -0.57 13.32
CA GLU A 497 -29.30 0.35 14.32
C GLU A 497 -28.70 1.73 14.19
N SER A 498 -29.53 2.79 14.25
CA SER A 498 -29.02 4.17 14.27
C SER A 498 -28.28 4.43 15.58
N ARG A 499 -27.07 5.01 15.47
CA ARG A 499 -26.24 5.50 16.59
C ARG A 499 -26.26 7.03 16.67
N GLY A 500 -27.18 7.66 15.94
CA GLY A 500 -27.36 9.10 15.90
C GLY A 500 -26.42 9.81 14.92
N GLN A 501 -26.47 11.14 14.95
CA GLN A 501 -25.63 11.98 14.11
C GLN A 501 -24.25 12.20 14.72
N MET A 502 -23.21 12.07 13.91
CA MET A 502 -21.85 12.41 14.32
C MET A 502 -21.14 13.24 13.25
N SER A 503 -20.40 14.26 13.69
CA SER A 503 -19.55 15.05 12.79
C SER A 503 -18.31 14.25 12.40
N LEU A 504 -18.08 14.03 11.11
CA LEU A 504 -16.84 13.43 10.62
C LEU A 504 -15.85 14.55 10.26
N LYS A 505 -14.57 14.42 10.65
CA LYS A 505 -13.54 15.42 10.33
C LYS A 505 -13.55 15.70 8.83
N GLY A 506 -13.62 16.96 8.41
CA GLY A 506 -13.62 17.34 6.98
C GLY A 506 -14.99 17.35 6.31
N LYS A 507 -16.05 16.84 6.95
CA LYS A 507 -17.44 16.99 6.48
C LYS A 507 -18.07 18.26 7.05
N ALA A 508 -18.83 18.96 6.21
CA ALA A 508 -19.58 20.16 6.62
C ALA A 508 -20.74 19.81 7.56
N ASP A 509 -21.48 18.74 7.25
CA ASP A 509 -22.67 18.31 7.99
C ASP A 509 -22.41 17.06 8.83
N ALA A 510 -23.14 16.94 9.95
CA ALA A 510 -23.16 15.71 10.72
C ALA A 510 -23.91 14.62 9.94
N ALA A 511 -23.29 13.44 9.83
CA ALA A 511 -23.90 12.31 9.15
C ALA A 511 -24.59 11.40 10.17
N GLU A 512 -25.74 10.83 9.81
CA GLU A 512 -26.33 9.74 10.58
C GLU A 512 -25.49 8.47 10.39
N ILE A 513 -25.14 7.82 11.50
CA ILE A 513 -24.31 6.62 11.51
C ILE A 513 -25.14 5.45 12.01
N PHE A 514 -24.97 4.31 11.37
CA PHE A 514 -25.61 3.05 11.77
C PHE A 514 -24.56 2.07 12.27
N GLU A 515 -24.97 1.14 13.13
CA GLU A 515 -24.16 -0.02 13.52
C GLU A 515 -24.76 -1.29 12.91
N LEU A 516 -23.92 -2.10 12.27
CA LEU A 516 -24.29 -3.43 11.79
C LEU A 516 -24.19 -4.43 12.95
N ILE A 517 -25.29 -5.10 13.25
CA ILE A 517 -25.40 -6.02 14.38
C ILE A 517 -25.46 -7.46 13.88
N GLU A 518 -24.71 -8.33 14.56
CA GLU A 518 -24.78 -9.77 14.37
C GLU A 518 -26.15 -10.29 14.82
N ASN A 519 -26.91 -10.86 13.88
CA ASN A 519 -28.12 -11.60 14.22
C ASN A 519 -27.73 -12.94 14.83
N ARG A 520 -27.56 -12.98 16.16
CA ARG A 520 -27.50 -14.24 16.92
C ARG A 520 -28.86 -14.92 16.81
N THR A 521 -29.02 -15.78 15.81
CA THR A 521 -30.22 -16.59 15.59
C THR A 521 -29.97 -18.01 16.04
#